data_AF-A0A972GRW4-F1
#
_entry.id   AF-A0A972GRW4-F1
#
_cell.length_a   1.000
_cell.length_b   1.000
_cell.length_c   1.000
_cell.angle_alpha   90.00
_cell.angle_beta   90.00
_cell.angle_gamma   90.00
#
_symmetry.space_group_name_H-M   'P 1'
#
loop_
_entity.id
_entity.type
_entity.pdbx_description
1 polymer ?
#
loop_
_entity_poly.entity_id
_entity_poly.type
_entity_poly.pdbx_seq_one_letter_code
_entity_poly.pdbx_strand_id
1 'polypeptide(L)'
;MPRHRNHQNHSDDLSAEAADVPLQDDADTPAFIQHMVAFRDIQPPMDLKQQLKEQMMEQYVQQSQRHSKDKGRFALFQRPRAIGLGVALALVLLVGASITIPPVRASMVAIYQYMGILFVNTEAMRDTNTSMEVPIVESTPIGLTLEQAQEQVSFHIGVPEKLPEELKLVHISTSEQNVFLKYHPSHNSNTQDTPEILLRIRTDMRSGPFLPDSRREDVQVHQNPAVFVHGGWNDAEQGDPDTIMGDLAWDDSIDTNWLLWEVGDVTYWMETRNMPLSRVEVIEIAESIK
;
A
#
# COMPACT_ATOMS: atom_id res chain seq x y z
N MET A 1 -54.03 29.10 29.26
CA MET A 1 -54.20 27.68 29.63
C MET A 1 -53.76 26.81 28.46
N PRO A 2 -52.60 26.13 28.52
CA PRO A 2 -52.18 25.22 27.46
C PRO A 2 -52.61 23.77 27.78
N ARG A 3 -53.09 23.05 26.76
CA ARG A 3 -53.50 21.65 26.84
C ARG A 3 -52.30 20.73 26.55
N HIS A 4 -52.02 19.84 27.49
CA HIS A 4 -51.15 18.68 27.32
C HIS A 4 -51.71 17.73 26.25
N ARG A 5 -50.83 17.20 25.39
CA ARG A 5 -51.11 16.06 24.52
C ARG A 5 -50.15 14.93 24.88
N ASN A 6 -50.72 13.89 25.50
CA ASN A 6 -50.07 12.60 25.74
C ASN A 6 -49.89 11.88 24.40
N HIS A 7 -48.70 11.34 24.16
CA HIS A 7 -48.49 10.27 23.18
C HIS A 7 -48.25 8.95 23.93
N GLN A 8 -49.15 8.00 23.69
CA GLN A 8 -49.07 6.62 24.15
C GLN A 8 -48.09 5.84 23.27
N ASN A 9 -47.15 5.15 23.93
CA ASN A 9 -46.31 4.12 23.31
C ASN A 9 -47.15 2.86 23.08
N HIS A 10 -47.18 2.39 21.84
CA HIS A 10 -47.65 1.07 21.46
C HIS A 10 -46.41 0.21 21.26
N SER A 11 -46.20 -0.73 22.18
CA SER A 11 -45.17 -1.77 22.11
C SER A 11 -45.85 -3.02 21.57
N ASP A 12 -45.62 -3.32 20.29
CA ASP A 12 -46.02 -4.58 19.68
C ASP A 12 -44.91 -5.62 19.82
N ASP A 13 -45.37 -6.75 20.36
CA ASP A 13 -44.69 -7.97 20.73
C ASP A 13 -44.47 -8.82 19.46
N LEU A 14 -43.21 -9.04 19.07
CA LEU A 14 -42.84 -9.98 18.01
C LEU A 14 -41.99 -11.10 18.62
N SER A 15 -42.70 -12.03 19.24
CA SER A 15 -42.20 -13.37 19.56
C SER A 15 -42.08 -14.16 18.24
N ALA A 16 -40.84 -14.33 17.76
CA ALA A 16 -40.54 -15.18 16.61
C ALA A 16 -40.30 -16.63 17.06
N GLU A 17 -41.18 -17.48 16.54
CA GLU A 17 -41.31 -18.92 16.70
C GLU A 17 -40.10 -19.65 16.08
N ALA A 18 -39.36 -20.39 16.90
CA ALA A 18 -38.27 -21.25 16.45
C ALA A 18 -38.87 -22.52 15.80
N ALA A 19 -38.74 -22.63 14.48
CA ALA A 19 -39.09 -23.82 13.73
C ALA A 19 -37.99 -24.87 13.86
N ASP A 20 -38.38 -26.00 14.44
CA ASP A 20 -37.65 -27.25 14.62
C ASP A 20 -37.49 -27.94 13.25
N VAL A 21 -36.25 -28.06 12.76
CA VAL A 21 -35.93 -28.74 11.50
C VAL A 21 -35.36 -30.13 11.84
N PRO A 22 -36.02 -31.23 11.43
CA PRO A 22 -35.52 -32.57 11.68
C PRO A 22 -34.32 -32.88 10.78
N LEU A 23 -33.20 -33.27 11.42
CA LEU A 23 -32.05 -33.90 10.79
C LEU A 23 -32.48 -35.23 10.16
N GLN A 24 -32.46 -35.26 8.82
CA GLN A 24 -32.70 -36.47 8.04
C GLN A 24 -31.34 -37.14 7.76
N ASP A 25 -31.19 -38.30 8.39
CA ASP A 25 -30.02 -39.17 8.38
C ASP A 25 -30.09 -40.07 7.14
N ASP A 26 -29.57 -39.59 6.00
CA ASP A 26 -29.43 -40.40 4.79
C ASP A 26 -28.01 -40.97 4.70
N ALA A 27 -27.88 -42.15 5.28
CA ALA A 27 -26.80 -43.08 5.04
C ALA A 27 -26.96 -43.73 3.65
N ASP A 28 -26.15 -43.32 2.67
CA ASP A 28 -25.91 -44.11 1.47
C ASP A 28 -24.48 -43.86 0.95
N THR A 29 -23.53 -44.65 1.48
CA THR A 29 -22.18 -44.76 0.92
C THR A 29 -22.10 -46.02 0.07
N PRO A 30 -22.08 -45.93 -1.28
CA PRO A 30 -21.88 -47.10 -2.11
C PRO A 30 -20.43 -47.59 -2.03
N ALA A 31 -20.29 -48.88 -1.75
CA ALA A 31 -19.05 -49.63 -1.72
C ALA A 31 -18.31 -49.54 -3.07
N PHE A 32 -17.12 -48.94 -3.08
CA PHE A 32 -16.19 -49.06 -4.20
C PHE A 32 -14.72 -48.96 -3.78
N ILE A 33 -14.25 -49.86 -2.90
CA ILE A 33 -12.82 -50.15 -2.75
C ILE A 33 -12.60 -51.66 -2.56
N GLN A 34 -12.54 -52.39 -3.67
CA GLN A 34 -11.83 -53.67 -3.75
C GLN A 34 -11.18 -53.77 -5.13
N HIS A 35 -9.95 -53.26 -5.27
CA HIS A 35 -8.92 -53.77 -6.18
C HIS A 35 -7.63 -52.97 -5.95
N MET A 36 -6.75 -53.44 -5.07
CA MET A 36 -5.32 -53.15 -5.16
C MET A 36 -4.51 -54.10 -4.27
N VAL A 37 -4.17 -55.26 -4.84
CA VAL A 37 -3.01 -56.06 -4.39
C VAL A 37 -2.38 -56.67 -5.64
N ALA A 38 -1.27 -56.08 -6.10
CA ALA A 38 -0.10 -56.75 -6.71
C ALA A 38 0.76 -55.75 -7.49
N PHE A 39 1.67 -55.06 -6.81
CA PHE A 39 2.92 -54.60 -7.43
C PHE A 39 4.05 -54.82 -6.42
N ARG A 40 4.67 -56.00 -6.55
CA ARG A 40 5.92 -56.36 -5.90
C ARG A 40 7.04 -56.09 -6.90
N ASP A 41 8.13 -55.51 -6.42
CA ASP A 41 9.43 -55.35 -7.07
C ASP A 41 9.56 -54.26 -8.14
N ILE A 42 9.54 -53.00 -7.71
CA ILE A 42 10.18 -51.89 -8.42
C ILE A 42 11.46 -51.53 -7.66
N GLN A 43 12.62 -51.69 -8.29
CA GLN A 43 13.90 -51.20 -7.77
C GLN A 43 13.77 -49.70 -7.45
N PRO A 44 14.31 -49.22 -6.32
CA PRO A 44 14.27 -47.80 -6.01
C PRO A 44 14.89 -47.01 -7.17
N PRO A 45 14.19 -46.03 -7.76
CA PRO A 45 14.77 -45.19 -8.78
C PRO A 45 16.00 -44.49 -8.19
N MET A 46 17.11 -44.49 -8.94
CA MET A 46 18.29 -43.71 -8.60
C MET A 46 17.89 -42.30 -8.16
N ASP A 47 18.48 -41.83 -7.07
CA ASP A 47 18.23 -40.51 -6.49
C ASP A 47 18.39 -39.44 -7.59
N LEU A 48 17.26 -38.82 -7.97
CA LEU A 48 17.18 -37.80 -9.01
C LEU A 48 18.17 -36.65 -8.74
N LYS A 49 18.48 -36.39 -7.46
CA LYS A 49 19.46 -35.37 -7.06
C LYS A 49 20.88 -35.76 -7.46
N GLN A 50 21.18 -37.06 -7.45
CA GLN A 50 22.49 -37.59 -7.79
C GLN A 50 22.73 -37.54 -9.31
N GLN A 51 21.71 -37.88 -10.11
CA GLN A 51 21.76 -37.69 -11.57
C GLN A 51 21.89 -36.22 -11.97
N LEU A 52 21.15 -35.32 -11.33
CA LEU A 52 21.25 -33.89 -11.61
C LEU A 52 22.64 -33.33 -11.26
N LYS A 53 23.23 -33.80 -10.16
CA LYS A 53 24.58 -33.41 -9.74
C LYS A 53 25.65 -33.87 -10.74
N GLU A 54 25.53 -35.08 -11.27
CA GLU A 54 26.44 -35.61 -12.28
C GLU A 54 26.32 -34.83 -13.61
N GLN A 55 25.10 -34.52 -14.06
CA GLN A 55 24.89 -33.72 -15.28
C GLN A 55 25.45 -32.30 -15.15
N MET A 56 25.27 -31.66 -14.00
CA MET A 56 25.83 -30.32 -13.76
C MET A 56 27.37 -30.34 -13.74
N MET A 57 27.97 -31.40 -13.19
CA MET A 57 29.42 -31.51 -13.11
C MET A 57 30.04 -31.76 -14.49
N GLU A 58 29.39 -32.55 -15.35
CA GLU A 58 29.83 -32.72 -16.74
C GLU A 58 29.72 -31.42 -17.56
N GLN A 59 28.64 -30.64 -17.38
CA GLN A 59 28.50 -29.33 -18.02
C GLN A 59 29.60 -28.36 -17.56
N TYR A 60 29.91 -28.32 -16.26
CA TYR A 60 30.96 -27.45 -15.72
C TYR A 60 32.34 -27.81 -16.28
N VAL A 61 32.65 -29.12 -16.37
CA VAL A 61 33.91 -29.61 -16.96
C VAL A 61 33.99 -29.28 -18.45
N GLN A 62 32.93 -29.46 -19.24
CA GLN A 62 32.93 -29.06 -20.65
C GLN A 62 33.09 -27.55 -20.86
N GLN A 63 32.44 -26.73 -20.02
CA GLN A 63 32.53 -25.28 -20.14
C GLN A 63 33.93 -24.76 -19.79
N SER A 64 34.57 -25.33 -18.76
CA SER A 64 35.94 -24.97 -18.37
C SER A 64 36.97 -25.31 -19.46
N GLN A 65 36.79 -26.40 -20.22
CA GLN A 65 37.70 -26.78 -21.31
C GLN A 65 37.56 -25.89 -22.56
N ARG A 66 36.37 -25.35 -22.84
CA ARG A 66 36.17 -24.44 -24.00
C ARG A 66 36.86 -23.09 -23.83
N HIS A 67 37.03 -22.59 -22.62
CA HIS A 67 37.70 -21.30 -22.37
C HIS A 67 39.24 -21.36 -22.37
N SER A 68 39.87 -22.53 -22.48
CA SER A 68 41.34 -22.63 -22.44
C SER A 68 42.02 -22.46 -23.81
N LYS A 69 41.29 -22.47 -24.92
CA LYS A 69 41.90 -22.47 -26.28
C LYS A 69 42.02 -21.10 -26.97
N ASP A 70 41.53 -20.02 -26.36
CA ASP A 70 41.50 -18.70 -26.98
C ASP A 70 42.42 -17.66 -26.30
N LYS A 71 43.56 -18.11 -25.75
CA LYS A 71 44.56 -17.26 -25.10
C LYS A 71 45.62 -16.70 -26.08
N GLY A 72 45.24 -16.42 -27.32
CA GLY A 72 46.20 -16.09 -28.40
C GLY A 72 46.14 -14.68 -28.99
N ARG A 73 45.11 -13.86 -28.71
CA ARG A 73 44.90 -12.61 -29.50
C ARG A 73 44.60 -11.31 -28.75
N PHE A 74 44.57 -11.29 -27.41
CA PHE A 74 44.33 -10.05 -26.64
C PHE A 74 45.47 -9.73 -25.65
N ALA A 75 46.72 -9.68 -26.13
CA ALA A 75 47.89 -9.33 -25.33
C ALA A 75 48.18 -7.82 -25.25
N LEU A 76 47.17 -6.95 -25.49
CA LEU A 76 47.33 -5.48 -25.43
C LEU A 76 46.53 -4.78 -24.33
N PHE A 77 45.75 -5.50 -23.51
CA PHE A 77 44.88 -4.92 -22.46
C PHE A 77 45.15 -5.45 -21.04
N GLN A 78 46.39 -5.76 -20.68
CA GLN A 78 46.76 -6.19 -19.32
C GLN A 78 47.49 -5.09 -18.51
N ARG A 79 46.87 -3.91 -18.39
CA ARG A 79 47.16 -3.00 -17.27
C ARG A 79 45.91 -2.91 -16.39
N PRO A 80 45.75 -3.79 -15.37
CA PRO A 80 44.54 -3.84 -14.55
C PRO A 80 44.22 -2.50 -13.85
N ARG A 81 45.23 -1.67 -13.62
CA ARG A 81 45.06 -0.32 -13.06
C ARG A 81 44.44 0.69 -14.03
N ALA A 82 44.66 0.55 -15.34
CA ALA A 82 44.11 1.48 -16.33
C ALA A 82 42.63 1.22 -16.61
N ILE A 83 42.21 -0.05 -16.57
CA ILE A 83 40.80 -0.45 -16.74
C ILE A 83 39.99 0.01 -15.53
N GLY A 84 40.49 -0.20 -14.31
CA GLY A 84 39.82 0.29 -13.10
C GLY A 84 39.62 1.81 -13.10
N LEU A 85 40.63 2.57 -13.54
CA LEU A 85 40.52 4.02 -13.62
C LEU A 85 39.53 4.47 -14.70
N GLY A 86 39.49 3.78 -15.85
CA GLY A 86 38.53 4.05 -16.92
C GLY A 86 37.09 3.80 -16.51
N VAL A 87 36.81 2.69 -15.82
CA VAL A 87 35.47 2.36 -15.31
C VAL A 87 35.03 3.36 -14.22
N ALA A 88 35.93 3.72 -13.29
CA ALA A 88 35.64 4.72 -12.28
C ALA A 88 35.33 6.10 -12.91
N LEU A 89 36.12 6.52 -13.89
CA LEU A 89 35.89 7.78 -14.60
C LEU A 89 34.56 7.76 -15.39
N ALA A 90 34.25 6.64 -16.03
CA ALA A 90 32.98 6.46 -16.75
C ALA A 90 31.78 6.52 -15.80
N LEU A 91 31.86 5.89 -14.62
CA LEU A 91 30.81 5.98 -13.59
C LEU A 91 30.65 7.41 -13.06
N VAL A 92 31.75 8.11 -12.77
CA VAL A 92 31.70 9.52 -12.33
C VAL A 92 31.10 10.42 -13.40
N LEU A 93 31.46 10.21 -14.67
CA LEU A 93 30.87 10.94 -15.79
C LEU A 93 29.39 10.60 -16.00
N LEU A 94 28.99 9.35 -15.78
CA LEU A 94 27.60 8.93 -15.90
C LEU A 94 26.74 9.53 -14.78
N VAL A 95 27.25 9.53 -13.54
CA VAL A 95 26.62 10.22 -12.40
C VAL A 95 26.57 11.73 -12.63
N GLY A 96 27.66 12.34 -13.10
CA GLY A 96 27.70 13.77 -13.43
C GLY A 96 26.74 14.16 -14.56
N ALA A 97 26.64 13.33 -15.60
CA ALA A 97 25.73 13.52 -16.72
C ALA A 97 24.26 13.39 -16.29
N SER A 98 23.93 12.42 -15.42
CA SER A 98 22.59 12.33 -14.83
C SER A 98 22.21 13.56 -14.01
N ILE A 99 23.20 14.24 -13.41
CA ILE A 99 22.99 15.52 -12.73
C ILE A 99 22.87 16.68 -13.74
N THR A 100 23.08 16.55 -15.04
CA THR A 100 22.93 17.70 -15.98
C THR A 100 21.69 17.62 -16.87
N ILE A 101 21.05 16.46 -16.94
CA ILE A 101 19.89 16.22 -17.79
C ILE A 101 18.62 16.56 -17.00
N PRO A 102 17.88 17.64 -17.33
CA PRO A 102 16.72 18.08 -16.54
C PRO A 102 15.64 17.01 -16.32
N PRO A 103 15.31 16.15 -17.31
CA PRO A 103 14.41 15.02 -17.10
C PRO A 103 14.87 14.03 -16.03
N VAL A 104 16.18 13.72 -15.97
CA VAL A 104 16.74 12.75 -15.00
C VAL A 104 16.78 13.35 -13.60
N ARG A 105 17.03 14.67 -13.48
CA ARG A 105 16.88 15.38 -12.21
C ARG A 105 15.46 15.35 -11.69
N ALA A 106 14.46 15.56 -12.54
CA ALA A 106 13.05 15.49 -12.15
C ALA A 106 12.69 14.09 -11.60
N SER A 107 13.17 13.03 -12.26
CA SER A 107 12.97 11.65 -11.78
C SER A 107 13.72 11.33 -10.48
N MET A 108 14.97 11.79 -10.31
CA MET A 108 15.74 11.54 -9.08
C MET A 108 15.21 12.34 -7.89
N VAL A 109 14.77 13.59 -8.11
CA VAL A 109 14.15 14.41 -7.07
C VAL A 109 12.84 13.78 -6.61
N ALA A 110 12.04 13.25 -7.55
CA ALA A 110 10.86 12.45 -7.21
C ALA A 110 11.25 11.25 -6.33
N ILE A 111 12.25 10.45 -6.70
CA ILE A 111 12.69 9.27 -5.92
C ILE A 111 13.17 9.63 -4.50
N TYR A 112 13.91 10.73 -4.32
CA TYR A 112 14.40 11.16 -3.00
C TYR A 112 13.34 11.86 -2.14
N GLN A 113 12.37 12.54 -2.74
CA GLN A 113 11.22 13.11 -2.03
C GLN A 113 10.23 11.99 -1.64
N TYR A 114 10.01 10.97 -2.46
CA TYR A 114 9.18 9.80 -2.12
C TYR A 114 9.58 9.05 -0.83
N MET A 115 10.79 9.27 -0.28
CA MET A 115 11.26 8.70 0.99
C MET A 115 10.52 9.21 2.25
N GLY A 116 9.63 10.20 2.12
CA GLY A 116 8.75 10.62 3.21
C GLY A 116 7.47 9.78 3.37
N ILE A 117 7.12 9.04 2.32
CA ILE A 117 6.15 7.97 2.36
C ILE A 117 6.97 6.72 2.64
N LEU A 118 6.77 6.08 3.78
CA LEU A 118 7.45 4.83 4.09
C LEU A 118 6.77 3.73 3.26
N PHE A 119 7.14 3.62 1.98
CA PHE A 119 6.85 2.42 1.22
C PHE A 119 7.61 1.29 1.88
N VAL A 120 6.87 0.45 2.58
CA VAL A 120 7.46 -0.67 3.28
C VAL A 120 7.72 -1.73 2.24
N ASN A 121 9.00 -2.05 2.02
CA ASN A 121 9.32 -3.35 1.48
C ASN A 121 8.98 -4.38 2.56
N THR A 122 7.81 -4.99 2.45
CA THR A 122 7.26 -5.95 3.41
C THR A 122 8.17 -7.16 3.58
N GLU A 123 8.96 -7.53 2.56
CA GLU A 123 9.97 -8.58 2.67
C GLU A 123 11.08 -8.23 3.68
N ALA A 124 11.44 -6.95 3.77
CA ALA A 124 12.50 -6.48 4.68
C ALA A 124 12.02 -6.30 6.13
N MET A 125 10.70 -6.18 6.37
CA MET A 125 10.15 -5.96 7.71
C MET A 125 9.66 -7.23 8.42
N ARG A 126 9.67 -8.39 7.76
CA ARG A 126 9.22 -9.69 8.31
C ARG A 126 9.86 -10.08 9.65
N ASP A 127 11.05 -9.56 9.95
CA ASP A 127 11.82 -9.88 11.17
C ASP A 127 11.82 -8.78 12.23
N THR A 128 11.12 -7.65 12.02
CA THR A 128 11.21 -6.48 12.93
C THR A 128 9.89 -6.21 13.64
N ASN A 129 9.72 -6.80 14.83
CA ASN A 129 8.64 -6.45 15.77
C ASN A 129 8.87 -5.05 16.36
N THR A 130 8.73 -4.00 15.55
CA THR A 130 8.82 -2.62 16.02
C THR A 130 7.41 -2.12 16.29
N SER A 131 6.98 -2.26 17.54
CA SER A 131 5.81 -1.54 18.05
C SER A 131 6.16 -0.05 18.04
N MET A 132 5.57 0.70 17.11
CA MET A 132 5.72 2.16 17.07
C MET A 132 4.58 2.80 17.86
N GLU A 133 4.93 3.45 18.97
CA GLU A 133 4.03 4.38 19.63
C GLU A 133 3.75 5.55 18.68
N VAL A 134 2.54 5.61 18.13
CA VAL A 134 2.05 6.82 17.47
C VAL A 134 1.89 7.88 18.56
N PRO A 135 2.64 8.99 18.53
CA PRO A 135 2.46 10.04 19.52
C PRO A 135 1.00 10.52 19.43
N ILE A 136 0.27 10.36 20.53
CA ILE A 136 -1.10 10.86 20.67
C ILE A 136 -0.96 12.38 20.69
N VAL A 137 -1.22 13.02 19.55
CA VAL A 137 -1.32 14.47 19.46
C VAL A 137 -2.56 14.86 20.28
N GLU A 138 -2.38 15.64 21.34
CA GLU A 138 -3.49 16.20 22.12
C GLU A 138 -4.41 16.98 21.18
N SER A 139 -5.60 16.44 20.94
CA SER A 139 -6.61 17.06 20.08
C SER A 139 -7.06 18.39 20.68
N THR A 140 -6.69 19.50 20.05
CA THR A 140 -7.21 20.85 20.36
C THR A 140 -8.76 20.82 20.31
N PRO A 141 -9.47 21.43 21.27
CA PRO A 141 -10.92 21.26 21.38
C PRO A 141 -11.67 22.10 20.33
N ILE A 142 -12.66 21.48 19.69
CA ILE A 142 -13.70 22.04 18.78
C ILE A 142 -13.12 22.62 17.48
N GLY A 143 -13.54 22.05 16.35
CA GLY A 143 -12.96 22.26 15.01
C GLY A 143 -12.77 23.73 14.64
N LEU A 144 -11.56 24.05 14.18
CA LEU A 144 -11.21 25.36 13.65
C LEU A 144 -12.04 25.67 12.41
N THR A 145 -12.29 26.95 12.14
CA THR A 145 -12.69 27.36 10.78
C THR A 145 -11.48 27.29 9.84
N LEU A 146 -11.72 27.28 8.53
CA LEU A 146 -10.65 27.26 7.54
C LEU A 146 -9.72 28.48 7.67
N GLU A 147 -10.30 29.65 7.96
CA GLU A 147 -9.55 30.90 8.15
C GLU A 147 -8.64 30.81 9.39
N GLN A 148 -9.16 30.30 10.51
CA GLN A 148 -8.37 30.12 11.74
C GLN A 148 -7.27 29.09 11.58
N ALA A 149 -7.51 28.04 10.78
CA ALA A 149 -6.50 27.05 10.43
C ALA A 149 -5.41 27.68 9.56
N GLN A 150 -5.80 28.50 8.58
CA GLN A 150 -4.88 29.18 7.66
C GLN A 150 -3.96 30.17 8.39
N GLU A 151 -4.43 30.80 9.47
CA GLU A 151 -3.60 31.69 10.31
C GLU A 151 -2.52 30.95 11.12
N GLN A 152 -2.66 29.63 11.32
CA GLN A 152 -1.74 28.82 12.13
C GLN A 152 -0.63 28.15 11.33
N VAL A 153 -0.70 28.17 10.00
CA VAL A 153 0.26 27.51 9.12
C VAL A 153 0.84 28.46 8.09
N SER A 154 2.06 28.21 7.64
CA SER A 154 2.76 29.05 6.66
C SER A 154 2.46 28.69 5.20
N PHE A 155 1.64 27.66 4.96
CA PHE A 155 1.28 27.16 3.63
C PHE A 155 -0.22 27.29 3.38
N HIS A 156 -0.62 27.29 2.11
CA HIS A 156 -2.03 27.41 1.72
C HIS A 156 -2.81 26.12 2.01
N ILE A 157 -3.96 26.24 2.67
CA ILE A 157 -4.88 25.14 2.93
C ILE A 157 -5.89 25.08 1.80
N GLY A 158 -5.70 24.15 0.89
CA GLY A 158 -6.66 23.90 -0.17
C GLY A 158 -7.83 23.01 0.29
N VAL A 159 -9.03 23.27 -0.21
CA VAL A 159 -10.22 22.41 0.00
C VAL A 159 -10.78 21.91 -1.34
N PRO A 160 -11.22 20.65 -1.44
CA PRO A 160 -11.82 20.12 -2.66
C PRO A 160 -13.17 20.78 -2.92
N GLU A 161 -13.35 21.32 -4.14
CA GLU A 161 -14.62 21.87 -4.61
C GLU A 161 -15.59 20.79 -5.12
N LYS A 162 -15.05 19.64 -5.55
CA LYS A 162 -15.83 18.49 -6.00
C LYS A 162 -15.77 17.41 -4.93
N LEU A 163 -16.90 17.19 -4.27
CA LEU A 163 -17.10 16.11 -3.33
C LEU A 163 -18.41 15.39 -3.67
N PRO A 164 -18.56 14.10 -3.31
CA PRO A 164 -19.86 13.45 -3.22
C PRO A 164 -20.84 14.33 -2.41
N GLU A 165 -22.09 14.46 -2.88
CA GLU A 165 -23.06 15.46 -2.38
C GLU A 165 -23.35 15.34 -0.88
N GLU A 166 -23.21 14.14 -0.32
CA GLU A 166 -23.42 13.84 1.08
C GLU A 166 -22.29 14.34 1.99
N LEU A 167 -21.07 14.47 1.47
CA LEU A 167 -19.90 14.80 2.27
C LEU A 167 -19.78 16.31 2.54
N LYS A 168 -19.49 16.65 3.79
CA LYS A 168 -19.15 18.02 4.19
C LYS A 168 -17.93 18.03 5.08
N LEU A 169 -17.20 19.14 5.07
CA LEU A 169 -16.12 19.39 6.00
C LEU A 169 -16.70 19.46 7.42
N VAL A 170 -16.40 18.47 8.26
CA VAL A 170 -16.91 18.38 9.63
C VAL A 170 -15.86 18.68 10.68
N HIS A 171 -14.58 18.59 10.33
CA HIS A 171 -13.50 18.81 11.26
C HIS A 171 -12.24 19.32 10.56
N ILE A 172 -11.62 20.32 11.20
CA ILE A 172 -10.31 20.86 10.87
C ILE A 172 -9.48 20.86 12.15
N SER A 173 -8.28 20.30 12.10
CA SER A 173 -7.26 20.46 13.13
C SER A 173 -5.92 20.79 12.48
N THR A 174 -5.08 21.51 13.22
CA THR A 174 -3.77 21.94 12.73
C THR A 174 -2.70 21.74 13.79
N SER A 175 -1.47 21.59 13.32
CA SER A 175 -0.23 21.87 14.04
C SER A 175 0.66 22.73 13.14
N GLU A 176 1.82 23.19 13.62
CA GLU A 176 2.69 24.10 12.86
C GLU A 176 3.03 23.61 11.43
N GLN A 177 3.04 22.30 11.21
CA GLN A 177 3.48 21.68 9.95
C GLN A 177 2.43 20.76 9.32
N ASN A 178 1.24 20.64 9.91
CA ASN A 178 0.22 19.67 9.48
C ASN A 178 -1.19 20.25 9.62
N VAL A 179 -2.00 20.05 8.59
CA VAL A 179 -3.44 20.33 8.60
C VAL A 179 -4.16 19.03 8.31
N PHE A 180 -5.16 18.73 9.13
CA PHE A 180 -6.04 17.58 8.96
C PHE A 180 -7.47 18.06 8.72
N LEU A 181 -8.02 17.67 7.58
CA LEU A 181 -9.39 17.94 7.16
C LEU A 181 -10.14 16.62 7.09
N LYS A 182 -11.32 16.56 7.71
CA LYS A 182 -12.20 15.39 7.66
C LYS A 182 -13.53 15.77 7.04
N TYR A 183 -13.90 15.03 6.01
CA TYR A 183 -15.17 15.14 5.31
C TYR A 183 -16.03 13.92 5.62
N HIS A 184 -17.27 14.16 6.00
CA HIS A 184 -18.19 13.12 6.48
C HIS A 184 -19.64 13.49 6.13
N PRO A 185 -20.54 12.49 5.97
CA PRO A 185 -21.96 12.75 5.87
C PRO A 185 -22.47 13.56 7.06
N SER A 186 -23.32 14.56 6.80
CA SER A 186 -23.91 15.41 7.85
C SER A 186 -24.87 14.63 8.77
N HIS A 187 -25.35 13.46 8.33
CA HIS A 187 -26.28 12.64 9.10
C HIS A 187 -25.50 11.67 10.00
N ASN A 188 -25.88 11.70 11.28
CA ASN A 188 -25.21 11.16 12.46
C ASN A 188 -24.95 9.64 12.40
N SER A 189 -23.98 9.23 11.58
CA SER A 189 -23.52 7.86 11.45
C SER A 189 -22.24 7.72 12.24
N ASN A 190 -22.38 7.31 13.50
CA ASN A 190 -21.24 7.02 14.37
C ASN A 190 -20.74 5.58 14.14
N THR A 191 -20.86 5.11 12.91
CA THR A 191 -20.58 3.73 12.51
C THR A 191 -19.21 3.64 11.84
N GLN A 192 -18.50 2.55 12.09
CA GLN A 192 -17.20 2.26 11.50
C GLN A 192 -17.24 2.21 9.96
N ASP A 193 -18.42 1.93 9.40
CA ASP A 193 -18.66 1.81 7.96
C ASP A 193 -19.10 3.13 7.30
N THR A 194 -18.91 4.26 7.98
CA THR A 194 -19.34 5.53 7.42
C THR A 194 -18.38 5.99 6.32
N PRO A 195 -18.88 6.39 5.13
CA PRO A 195 -18.05 6.97 4.10
C PRO A 195 -17.32 8.21 4.62
N GLU A 196 -16.01 8.28 4.45
CA GLU A 196 -15.23 9.46 4.85
C GLU A 196 -14.09 9.76 3.88
N ILE A 197 -13.75 11.05 3.78
CA ILE A 197 -12.50 11.48 3.14
C ILE A 197 -11.67 12.20 4.20
N LEU A 198 -10.44 11.75 4.38
CA LEU A 198 -9.44 12.38 5.23
C LEU A 198 -8.38 13.01 4.33
N LEU A 199 -8.12 14.30 4.51
CA LEU A 199 -7.10 15.03 3.78
C LEU A 199 -6.09 15.59 4.78
N ARG A 200 -4.83 15.17 4.64
CA ARG A 200 -3.67 15.66 5.39
C ARG A 200 -2.82 16.51 4.48
N ILE A 201 -2.44 17.69 4.95
CA ILE A 201 -1.61 18.65 4.21
C ILE A 201 -0.42 18.98 5.11
N ARG A 202 0.80 18.67 4.65
CA ARG A 202 2.00 18.73 5.50
C ARG A 202 3.18 19.33 4.77
N THR A 203 4.07 19.98 5.52
CA THR A 203 5.38 20.42 5.04
C THR A 203 6.53 19.55 5.56
N ASP A 204 6.24 18.62 6.48
CA ASP A 204 7.21 17.67 7.02
C ASP A 204 7.00 16.25 6.47
N MET A 205 8.04 15.74 5.82
CA MET A 205 8.02 14.43 5.17
C MET A 205 8.29 13.27 6.13
N ARG A 206 8.27 13.49 7.45
CA ARG A 206 8.88 12.54 8.40
C ARG A 206 8.00 11.34 8.74
N SER A 207 6.73 11.32 8.35
CA SER A 207 5.80 10.23 8.67
C SER A 207 4.60 10.19 7.74
N GLY A 208 4.77 9.58 6.55
CA GLY A 208 3.65 9.15 5.70
C GLY A 208 3.01 7.85 6.18
N PRO A 209 1.87 7.44 5.60
CA PRO A 209 1.31 6.11 5.84
C PRO A 209 2.31 5.07 5.36
N PHE A 210 2.33 3.93 6.05
CA PHE A 210 3.00 2.74 5.55
C PHE A 210 2.12 2.14 4.46
N LEU A 211 2.59 2.17 3.21
CA LEU A 211 1.88 1.60 2.07
C LEU A 211 2.77 0.56 1.39
N PRO A 212 2.21 -0.55 0.91
CA PRO A 212 3.01 -1.56 0.23
C PRO A 212 3.40 -1.09 -1.18
N ASP A 213 4.70 -1.15 -1.48
CA ASP A 213 5.23 -0.78 -2.80
C ASP A 213 4.67 -1.67 -3.93
N SER A 214 4.29 -2.92 -3.61
CA SER A 214 3.70 -3.88 -4.55
C SER A 214 2.32 -3.48 -5.09
N ARG A 215 1.63 -2.54 -4.43
CA ARG A 215 0.31 -2.02 -4.83
C ARG A 215 0.35 -0.57 -5.30
N ARG A 216 1.55 -0.02 -5.43
CA ARG A 216 1.79 1.33 -5.92
C ARG A 216 1.37 1.45 -7.38
N GLU A 217 0.55 2.46 -7.66
CA GLU A 217 0.27 2.93 -9.01
C GLU A 217 0.70 4.38 -9.16
N ASP A 218 1.61 4.65 -10.10
CA ASP A 218 1.99 6.03 -10.44
C ASP A 218 0.89 6.70 -11.25
N VAL A 219 0.38 7.83 -10.75
CA VAL A 219 -0.68 8.64 -11.38
C VAL A 219 -0.26 10.12 -11.44
N GLN A 220 -1.14 10.99 -11.93
CA GLN A 220 -0.94 12.43 -11.92
C GLN A 220 -2.15 13.12 -11.28
N VAL A 221 -1.87 14.14 -10.46
CA VAL A 221 -2.86 15.10 -9.99
C VAL A 221 -2.45 16.44 -10.58
N HIS A 222 -3.24 16.94 -11.53
CA HIS A 222 -2.84 18.01 -12.44
C HIS A 222 -1.55 17.67 -13.23
N GLN A 223 -0.46 18.38 -12.96
CA GLN A 223 0.86 18.16 -13.57
C GLN A 223 1.85 17.57 -12.55
N ASN A 224 1.40 17.26 -11.34
CA ASN A 224 2.25 16.75 -10.28
C ASN A 224 2.20 15.22 -10.27
N PRO A 225 3.36 14.54 -10.21
CA PRO A 225 3.42 13.12 -9.95
C PRO A 225 2.71 12.77 -8.63
N ALA A 226 1.97 11.67 -8.66
CA ALA A 226 1.21 11.19 -7.53
C ALA A 226 1.28 9.66 -7.43
N VAL A 227 1.03 9.13 -6.24
CA VAL A 227 0.92 7.69 -5.99
C VAL A 227 -0.47 7.36 -5.52
N PHE A 228 -1.09 6.41 -6.20
CA PHE A 228 -2.35 5.81 -5.81
C PHE A 228 -2.13 4.39 -5.29
N VAL A 229 -2.84 4.03 -4.22
CA VAL A 229 -2.88 2.67 -3.67
C VAL A 229 -4.31 2.34 -3.24
N HIS A 230 -4.81 1.15 -3.57
CA HIS A 230 -6.11 0.65 -3.13
C HIS A 230 -5.95 -0.47 -2.10
N GLY A 231 -6.84 -0.50 -1.11
CA GLY A 231 -6.84 -1.46 -0.01
C GLY A 231 -6.44 -0.84 1.33
N GLY A 232 -6.30 -1.69 2.35
CA GLY A 232 -5.88 -1.28 3.68
C GLY A 232 -5.20 -2.40 4.46
N TRP A 233 -4.56 -2.05 5.57
CA TRP A 233 -4.02 -3.05 6.50
C TRP A 233 -5.16 -3.66 7.32
N ASN A 234 -5.26 -4.99 7.29
CA ASN A 234 -6.22 -5.79 8.06
C ASN A 234 -5.48 -6.83 8.90
N ASP A 235 -6.19 -7.54 9.77
CA ASP A 235 -5.64 -8.70 10.46
C ASP A 235 -5.10 -9.73 9.44
N ALA A 236 -3.96 -10.35 9.75
CA ALA A 236 -3.24 -11.22 8.80
C ALA A 236 -4.03 -12.43 8.27
N GLU A 237 -5.16 -12.78 8.88
CA GLU A 237 -6.04 -13.87 8.45
C GLU A 237 -6.87 -13.54 7.20
N GLN A 238 -7.02 -12.25 6.85
CA GLN A 238 -7.92 -11.79 5.79
C GLN A 238 -7.20 -11.13 4.60
N GLY A 239 -5.95 -10.71 4.77
CA GLY A 239 -5.17 -10.03 3.73
C GLY A 239 -4.22 -10.95 2.93
N ASP A 240 -3.45 -10.32 2.05
CA ASP A 240 -2.39 -10.90 1.23
C ASP A 240 -1.21 -11.37 2.12
N PRO A 241 -0.98 -12.69 2.26
CA PRO A 241 0.07 -13.22 3.13
C PRO A 241 1.50 -12.89 2.67
N ASP A 242 1.67 -12.43 1.42
CA ASP A 242 2.97 -12.00 0.89
C ASP A 242 3.23 -10.50 1.14
N THR A 243 2.19 -9.75 1.57
CA THR A 243 2.27 -8.31 1.86
C THR A 243 1.90 -8.04 3.32
N ILE A 244 2.87 -8.20 4.22
CA ILE A 244 2.67 -8.16 5.68
C ILE A 244 3.45 -7.03 6.38
N MET A 245 2.87 -6.51 7.46
CA MET A 245 3.48 -5.52 8.36
C MET A 245 3.13 -5.86 9.82
N GLY A 246 4.07 -6.50 10.53
CA GLY A 246 3.79 -7.05 11.86
C GLY A 246 2.72 -8.15 11.77
N ASP A 247 1.65 -8.02 12.55
CA ASP A 247 0.50 -8.94 12.55
C ASP A 247 -0.59 -8.54 11.54
N LEU A 248 -0.32 -7.55 10.68
CA LEU A 248 -1.24 -7.07 9.66
C LEU A 248 -0.87 -7.61 8.27
N ALA A 249 -1.86 -7.93 7.47
CA ALA A 249 -1.71 -8.19 6.04
C ALA A 249 -2.48 -7.14 5.23
N TRP A 250 -1.97 -6.80 4.05
CA TRP A 250 -2.65 -5.88 3.16
C TRP A 250 -3.88 -6.55 2.52
N ASP A 251 -5.04 -5.93 2.64
CA ASP A 251 -6.30 -6.45 2.11
C ASP A 251 -6.81 -5.53 1.00
N ASP A 252 -6.73 -6.01 -0.25
CA ASP A 252 -7.19 -5.30 -1.44
C ASP A 252 -8.73 -5.22 -1.54
N SER A 253 -9.47 -5.93 -0.68
CA SER A 253 -10.94 -5.87 -0.64
C SER A 253 -11.50 -4.79 0.26
N ILE A 254 -10.65 -4.15 1.09
CA ILE A 254 -11.04 -3.00 1.90
C ILE A 254 -11.26 -1.81 0.96
N ASP A 255 -12.46 -1.22 1.03
CA ASP A 255 -12.84 0.00 0.29
C ASP A 255 -12.13 1.24 0.87
N THR A 256 -10.80 1.24 0.76
CA THR A 256 -9.93 2.36 1.09
C THR A 256 -9.05 2.70 -0.09
N ASN A 257 -9.00 3.99 -0.43
CA ASN A 257 -8.06 4.50 -1.43
C ASN A 257 -7.11 5.49 -0.77
N TRP A 258 -5.86 5.42 -1.16
CA TRP A 258 -4.78 6.31 -0.75
C TRP A 258 -4.28 7.07 -1.97
N LEU A 259 -4.19 8.39 -1.87
CA LEU A 259 -3.60 9.22 -2.91
C LEU A 259 -2.63 10.21 -2.27
N LEU A 260 -1.38 10.19 -2.74
CA LEU A 260 -0.30 11.01 -2.21
C LEU A 260 0.36 11.79 -3.34
N TRP A 261 0.48 13.10 -3.19
CA TRP A 261 1.11 13.97 -4.19
C TRP A 261 1.72 15.20 -3.53
N GLU A 262 2.57 15.89 -4.28
CA GLU A 262 3.27 17.08 -3.80
C GLU A 262 2.97 18.29 -4.67
N VAL A 263 2.89 19.46 -4.03
CA VAL A 263 2.80 20.76 -4.69
C VAL A 263 3.78 21.69 -4.01
N GLY A 264 4.92 21.94 -4.66
CA GLY A 264 6.01 22.72 -4.08
C GLY A 264 6.67 21.97 -2.92
N ASP A 265 6.59 22.53 -1.71
CA ASP A 265 7.09 21.96 -0.45
C ASP A 265 5.98 21.34 0.41
N VAL A 266 4.76 21.24 -0.13
CA VAL A 266 3.59 20.70 0.56
C VAL A 266 3.26 19.31 0.02
N THR A 267 3.19 18.33 0.91
CA THR A 267 2.69 16.98 0.64
C THR A 267 1.21 16.92 1.01
N TYR A 268 0.40 16.43 0.08
CA TYR A 268 -1.00 16.10 0.29
C TYR A 268 -1.15 14.59 0.39
N TRP A 269 -1.93 14.15 1.37
CA TRP A 269 -2.32 12.76 1.55
C TRP A 269 -3.84 12.72 1.70
N MET A 270 -4.49 12.12 0.72
CA MET A 270 -5.92 11.83 0.75
C MET A 270 -6.14 10.35 1.03
N GLU A 271 -7.05 10.07 1.95
CA GLU A 271 -7.54 8.73 2.25
C GLU A 271 -9.07 8.77 2.11
N THR A 272 -9.64 7.85 1.33
CA THR A 272 -11.10 7.69 1.23
C THR A 272 -11.44 6.34 1.84
N ARG A 273 -12.38 6.27 2.79
CA ARG A 273 -12.79 5.00 3.43
C ARG A 273 -14.27 4.72 3.22
N ASN A 274 -14.62 3.43 3.15
CA ASN A 274 -15.99 2.93 3.02
C ASN A 274 -16.75 3.60 1.89
N MET A 275 -16.02 3.95 0.83
CA MET A 275 -16.55 4.68 -0.29
C MET A 275 -15.96 4.06 -1.55
N PRO A 276 -16.78 3.40 -2.38
CA PRO A 276 -16.31 2.70 -3.58
C PRO A 276 -16.02 3.70 -4.71
N LEU A 277 -15.17 4.70 -4.44
CA LEU A 277 -14.69 5.64 -5.44
C LEU A 277 -13.68 4.93 -6.33
N SER A 278 -13.84 5.10 -7.63
CA SER A 278 -12.82 4.75 -8.59
C SER A 278 -11.60 5.65 -8.44
N ARG A 279 -10.44 5.16 -8.87
CA ARG A 279 -9.20 5.95 -8.96
C ARG A 279 -9.39 7.29 -9.68
N VAL A 280 -10.20 7.30 -10.75
CA VAL A 280 -10.48 8.53 -11.52
C VAL A 280 -11.23 9.55 -10.66
N GLU A 281 -12.24 9.11 -9.90
CA GLU A 281 -12.99 10.00 -9.01
C GLU A 281 -12.11 10.54 -7.87
N VAL A 282 -11.25 9.72 -7.27
CA VAL A 282 -10.30 10.18 -6.23
C VAL A 282 -9.36 11.25 -6.79
N ILE A 283 -8.84 11.06 -8.01
CA ILE A 283 -8.00 12.06 -8.69
C ILE A 283 -8.80 13.33 -8.99
N GLU A 284 -10.04 13.22 -9.48
CA GLU A 284 -10.88 14.40 -9.75
C GLU A 284 -11.19 15.22 -8.48
N ILE A 285 -11.38 14.56 -7.34
CA ILE A 285 -11.53 15.24 -6.04
C ILE A 285 -10.23 15.98 -5.69
N ALA A 286 -9.08 15.32 -5.82
CA ALA A 286 -7.77 15.94 -5.54
C ALA A 286 -7.47 17.12 -6.48
N GLU A 287 -7.79 17.01 -7.77
CA GLU A 287 -7.67 18.09 -8.76
C GLU A 287 -8.67 19.24 -8.54
N SER A 288 -9.69 19.04 -7.71
CA SER A 288 -10.65 20.10 -7.38
C SER A 288 -10.19 20.97 -6.21
N ILE A 289 -9.04 20.66 -5.60
CA ILE A 289 -8.51 21.37 -4.44
C ILE A 289 -8.01 22.76 -4.85
N LYS A 290 -8.51 23.80 -4.17
CA LYS A 290 -8.11 25.20 -4.37
C LYS A 290 -7.94 25.94 -3.07
#